data_AF-A0A1E4BCE0-F1
#
_entry.id   AF-A0A1E4BCE0-F1
#
_cell.length_a   1.000
_cell.length_b   1.000
_cell.length_c   1.000
_cell.angle_alpha   90.00
_cell.angle_beta   90.00
_cell.angle_gamma   90.00
#
_symmetry.space_group_name_H-M   'P 1'
#
loop_
_entity.id
_entity.type
_entity.pdbx_description
1 polymer ?
#
loop_
_entity_poly.entity_id
_entity_poly.type
_entity_poly.pdbx_seq_one_letter_code
_entity_poly.pdbx_strand_id
1 'polypeptide(L)'
;MRRIALFVAAAVLVAAGAGAWLLRASPGAPDEPRAPQGAPVRRVVPPGTRIRVEVLNTTTTRGVARRVTLYLRDAGFDVVRFAGQGPALDSTLVLDRSAHPEWAALVSEALGGARVESRPDSSRYVDVTVLVGRVVRTPPEAFYP
;
A
#
# COMPACT_ATOMS: atom_id res chain seq x y z
N MET A 1 37.67 1.16 56.59
CA MET A 1 38.08 1.47 55.19
C MET A 1 37.38 0.58 54.14
N ARG A 2 37.33 -0.75 54.31
CA ARG A 2 36.70 -1.70 53.36
C ARG A 2 35.20 -1.46 53.06
N ARG A 3 34.42 -0.96 54.02
CA ARG A 3 32.98 -0.64 53.84
C ARG A 3 32.73 0.58 52.96
N ILE A 4 33.61 1.59 53.02
CA ILE A 4 33.48 2.83 52.23
C ILE A 4 33.76 2.54 50.75
N ALA A 5 34.74 1.68 50.45
CA ALA A 5 35.05 1.28 49.08
C ALA A 5 33.90 0.52 48.38
N LEU A 6 33.13 -0.29 49.12
CA LEU A 6 31.96 -0.99 48.61
C LEU A 6 30.80 -0.03 48.26
N PHE A 7 30.58 1.00 49.07
CA PHE A 7 29.56 2.01 48.79
C PHE A 7 29.89 2.85 47.56
N VAL A 8 31.16 3.25 47.40
CA VAL A 8 31.61 4.00 46.21
C VAL A 8 31.48 3.16 44.94
N ALA A 9 31.88 1.88 44.98
CA ALA A 9 31.74 0.98 43.84
C ALA A 9 30.27 0.75 43.43
N ALA A 10 29.36 0.61 44.41
CA ALA A 10 27.94 0.47 44.13
C ALA A 10 27.33 1.76 43.52
N ALA A 11 27.73 2.92 44.02
CA ALA A 11 27.29 4.21 43.48
C ALA A 11 27.73 4.41 42.02
N VAL A 12 28.96 4.01 41.68
CA VAL A 12 29.48 4.08 40.30
C VAL A 12 28.73 3.13 39.36
N LEU A 13 28.38 1.92 39.82
CA LEU A 13 27.59 0.96 39.04
C LEU A 13 26.17 1.46 38.76
N VAL A 14 25.52 2.08 39.74
CA VAL A 14 24.18 2.68 39.55
C VAL A 14 24.24 3.87 38.59
N ALA A 15 25.26 4.73 38.72
CA ALA A 15 25.45 5.87 37.81
C ALA A 15 25.73 5.42 36.37
N ALA A 16 26.55 4.37 36.17
CA ALA A 16 26.83 3.82 34.86
C ALA A 16 25.59 3.15 34.23
N GLY A 17 24.81 2.43 35.04
CA GLY A 17 23.55 1.83 34.60
C GLY A 17 22.50 2.87 34.19
N ALA A 18 22.37 3.95 34.97
CA ALA A 18 21.47 5.07 34.68
C ALA A 18 21.91 5.83 33.43
N GLY A 19 23.20 6.11 33.26
CA GLY A 19 23.75 6.74 32.06
C GLY A 19 23.52 5.91 30.79
N ALA A 20 23.72 4.58 30.88
CA ALA A 20 23.45 3.68 29.77
C ALA A 20 21.95 3.57 29.43
N TRP A 21 21.06 3.64 30.43
CA TRP A 21 19.62 3.66 30.22
C TRP A 21 19.15 4.96 29.56
N LEU A 22 19.68 6.10 29.98
CA LEU A 22 19.40 7.41 29.38
C LEU A 22 19.92 7.52 27.95
N LEU A 23 21.07 6.90 27.63
CA LEU A 23 21.61 6.88 26.26
C LEU A 23 20.88 5.89 25.34
N ARG A 24 20.19 4.88 25.89
CA ARG A 24 19.35 3.93 25.12
C ARG A 24 17.89 4.34 25.03
N ALA A 25 17.42 5.20 25.93
CA ALA A 25 16.12 5.82 25.83
C ALA A 25 16.18 6.84 24.70
N SER A 26 16.05 6.37 23.46
CA SER A 26 15.67 7.23 22.36
C SER A 26 14.43 8.00 22.83
N PRO A 27 14.50 9.34 22.98
CA PRO A 27 13.28 10.11 23.21
C PRO A 27 12.33 9.72 22.09
N GLY A 28 11.18 9.18 22.48
CA GLY A 28 10.18 8.70 21.54
C GLY A 28 10.03 9.73 20.44
N ALA A 29 10.10 9.28 19.20
CA ALA A 29 9.87 10.14 18.05
C ALA A 29 8.60 10.96 18.35
N PRO A 30 8.63 12.30 18.17
CA PRO A 30 7.44 13.10 18.36
C PRO A 30 6.30 12.42 17.61
N ASP A 31 5.14 12.29 18.28
CA ASP A 31 3.91 11.77 17.69
C ASP A 31 3.70 12.44 16.34
N GLU A 32 4.20 11.82 15.26
CA GLU A 32 3.83 12.20 13.92
C GLU A 32 2.32 12.05 13.91
N PRO A 33 1.56 13.11 13.59
CA PRO A 33 0.12 13.05 13.56
C PRO A 33 -0.26 11.82 12.74
N ARG A 34 -0.78 10.79 13.42
CA ARG A 34 -1.17 9.54 12.80
C ARG A 34 -2.17 9.94 11.73
N ALA A 35 -1.74 9.93 10.47
CA ALA A 35 -2.58 10.34 9.35
C ALA A 35 -3.93 9.62 9.52
N PRO A 36 -5.05 10.36 9.46
CA PRO A 36 -6.35 9.81 9.82
C PRO A 36 -6.56 8.47 9.09
N GLN A 37 -6.60 7.40 9.87
CA GLN A 37 -6.87 6.05 9.39
C GLN A 37 -8.33 6.07 8.93
N GLY A 38 -8.53 6.31 7.63
CA GLY A 38 -9.85 6.60 7.07
C GLY A 38 -9.96 7.87 6.22
N ALA A 39 -8.84 8.54 5.89
CA ALA A 39 -8.87 9.55 4.84
C ALA A 39 -9.49 8.91 3.56
N PRO A 40 -10.60 9.45 3.04
CA PRO A 40 -11.28 8.84 1.91
C PRO A 40 -10.31 8.78 0.73
N VAL A 41 -10.27 7.63 0.04
CA VAL A 41 -9.49 7.49 -1.19
C VAL A 41 -9.89 8.62 -2.11
N ARG A 42 -8.92 9.42 -2.57
CA ARG A 42 -9.19 10.52 -3.49
C ARG A 42 -9.91 9.93 -4.70
N ARG A 43 -11.13 10.39 -4.96
CA ARG A 43 -11.85 9.99 -6.16
C ARG A 43 -11.10 10.52 -7.38
N VAL A 44 -10.64 9.60 -8.22
CA VAL A 44 -9.85 9.93 -9.42
C VAL A 44 -10.75 9.99 -10.66
N VAL A 45 -11.82 9.18 -10.69
CA VAL A 45 -12.73 9.09 -11.84
C VAL A 45 -13.73 10.27 -11.86
N PRO A 46 -13.87 10.98 -12.99
CA PRO A 46 -14.87 12.04 -13.15
C PRO A 46 -16.32 11.55 -12.89
N PRO A 47 -17.20 12.38 -12.30
CA PRO A 47 -18.61 12.03 -12.13
C PRO A 47 -19.28 11.70 -13.48
N GLY A 48 -20.08 10.63 -13.52
CA GLY A 48 -20.80 10.21 -14.72
C GLY A 48 -20.01 9.28 -15.66
N THR A 49 -18.69 9.15 -15.48
CA THR A 49 -17.87 8.20 -16.22
C THR A 49 -17.81 6.86 -15.50
N ARG A 50 -18.06 5.76 -16.20
CA ARG A 50 -17.84 4.40 -15.69
C ARG A 50 -16.68 3.76 -16.44
N ILE A 51 -15.56 3.58 -15.74
CA ILE A 51 -14.38 2.87 -16.25
C ILE A 51 -14.43 1.45 -15.70
N ARG A 52 -14.68 0.47 -16.57
CA ARG A 52 -14.78 -0.95 -16.21
C ARG A 52 -13.40 -1.56 -16.07
N VAL A 53 -13.11 -2.06 -14.87
CA VAL A 53 -11.79 -2.62 -14.54
C VAL A 53 -11.90 -4.09 -14.20
N GLU A 54 -11.02 -4.91 -14.77
CA GLU A 54 -10.74 -6.27 -14.32
C GLU A 54 -9.44 -6.31 -13.52
N VAL A 55 -9.45 -6.94 -12.35
CA VAL A 55 -8.26 -7.08 -11.49
C VAL A 55 -7.78 -8.52 -11.45
N LEU A 56 -6.57 -8.77 -11.92
CA LEU A 56 -5.98 -10.11 -12.00
C LEU A 56 -4.75 -10.19 -11.09
N ASN A 57 -4.85 -11.00 -10.04
CA ASN A 57 -3.72 -11.28 -9.17
C ASN A 57 -2.76 -12.25 -9.86
N THR A 58 -1.55 -11.78 -10.16
CA THR A 58 -0.51 -12.63 -10.73
C THR A 58 0.35 -13.32 -9.66
N THR A 59 0.24 -12.88 -8.40
CA THR A 59 1.04 -13.40 -7.29
C THR A 59 0.45 -14.67 -6.69
N THR A 60 1.24 -15.35 -5.85
CA THR A 60 0.78 -16.47 -5.01
C THR A 60 0.02 -16.04 -3.76
N THR A 61 0.03 -14.74 -3.44
CA THR A 61 -0.57 -14.21 -2.21
C THR A 61 -2.08 -14.11 -2.36
N ARG A 62 -2.82 -14.83 -1.51
CA ARG A 62 -4.29 -14.79 -1.50
C ARG A 62 -4.80 -13.42 -1.03
N GLY A 63 -5.97 -13.02 -1.54
CA GLY A 63 -6.66 -11.81 -1.11
C GLY A 63 -6.12 -10.49 -1.68
N VAL A 64 -4.98 -10.49 -2.39
CA VAL A 64 -4.42 -9.26 -3.00
C VAL A 64 -5.40 -8.63 -3.98
N ALA A 65 -5.95 -9.40 -4.93
CA ALA A 65 -6.93 -8.90 -5.89
C ALA A 65 -8.18 -8.32 -5.21
N ARG A 66 -8.62 -8.89 -4.07
CA ARG A 66 -9.75 -8.37 -3.31
C ARG A 66 -9.45 -7.00 -2.71
N ARG A 67 -8.28 -6.82 -2.08
CA ARG A 67 -7.88 -5.52 -1.53
C ARG A 67 -7.74 -4.45 -2.61
N VAL A 68 -7.10 -4.78 -3.73
CA VAL A 68 -6.99 -3.88 -4.88
C VAL A 68 -8.36 -3.52 -5.45
N THR A 69 -9.29 -4.48 -5.50
CA THR A 69 -10.67 -4.25 -5.93
C THR A 69 -11.39 -3.25 -5.02
N LEU A 70 -11.31 -3.41 -3.70
CA LEU A 70 -11.93 -2.48 -2.75
C LEU A 70 -11.35 -1.07 -2.92
N TYR A 71 -10.02 -0.97 -2.97
CA TYR A 71 -9.34 0.30 -3.15
C TYR A 71 -9.74 1.02 -4.46
N LEU A 72 -9.79 0.31 -5.59
CA LEU A 72 -10.19 0.90 -6.86
C LEU A 72 -11.68 1.31 -6.87
N ARG A 73 -12.54 0.56 -6.19
CA ARG A 73 -13.95 0.95 -6.05
C ARG A 73 -14.10 2.22 -5.22
N ASP A 74 -13.34 2.35 -4.13
CA ASP A 74 -13.32 3.57 -3.31
C ASP A 74 -12.77 4.77 -4.10
N ALA A 75 -11.82 4.55 -5.03
CA ALA A 75 -11.32 5.57 -5.95
C ALA A 75 -12.32 5.95 -7.08
N GLY A 76 -13.44 5.22 -7.21
CA GLY A 76 -14.53 5.50 -8.15
C GLY A 76 -14.53 4.65 -9.43
N PHE A 77 -13.70 3.61 -9.53
CA PHE A 77 -13.68 2.70 -10.68
C PHE A 77 -14.76 1.63 -10.57
N ASP A 78 -15.31 1.20 -11.71
CA ASP A 78 -16.28 0.10 -11.78
C ASP A 78 -15.53 -1.23 -11.93
N VAL A 79 -15.09 -1.81 -10.82
CA VAL A 79 -14.41 -3.12 -10.85
C VAL A 79 -15.45 -4.22 -11.07
N VAL A 80 -15.50 -4.74 -12.29
CA VAL A 80 -16.52 -5.72 -12.73
C VAL A 80 -16.15 -7.16 -12.37
N ARG A 81 -14.85 -7.46 -12.25
CA ARG A 81 -14.35 -8.81 -11.94
C ARG A 81 -12.98 -8.75 -11.30
N PHE A 82 -12.69 -9.71 -10.43
CA PHE A 82 -11.34 -10.04 -10.02
C PHE A 82 -11.08 -11.54 -10.03
N ALA A 83 -9.84 -11.95 -10.32
CA ALA A 83 -9.44 -13.36 -10.36
C ALA A 83 -7.94 -13.53 -10.11
N GLY A 84 -7.48 -14.79 -9.99
CA GLY A 84 -6.06 -15.13 -10.12
C GLY A 84 -5.70 -15.36 -11.59
N GLN A 85 -4.48 -15.02 -11.98
CA GLN A 85 -3.93 -15.28 -13.31
C GLN A 85 -2.44 -15.64 -13.19
N GLY A 86 -1.88 -16.38 -14.16
CA GLY A 86 -0.45 -16.64 -14.22
C GLY A 86 0.17 -16.12 -15.52
N PRO A 87 1.52 -16.13 -15.64
CA PRO A 87 2.51 -16.30 -14.56
C PRO A 87 2.63 -15.05 -13.67
N ALA A 88 3.38 -15.15 -12.57
CA ALA A 88 3.60 -14.03 -11.67
C ALA A 88 4.42 -12.90 -12.28
N LEU A 89 3.98 -11.66 -12.04
CA LEU A 89 4.71 -10.46 -12.43
C LEU A 89 5.39 -9.80 -11.23
N ASP A 90 6.53 -9.18 -11.48
CA ASP A 90 7.30 -8.49 -10.46
C ASP A 90 6.68 -7.15 -10.07
N SER A 91 6.14 -6.45 -11.07
CA SER A 91 5.48 -5.16 -10.92
C SER A 91 4.04 -5.22 -11.40
N THR A 92 3.23 -4.30 -10.89
CA THR A 92 1.85 -4.12 -11.35
C THR A 92 1.84 -3.48 -12.74
N LEU A 93 1.06 -4.08 -13.65
CA LEU A 93 0.89 -3.64 -15.03
C LEU A 93 -0.59 -3.33 -15.30
N VAL A 94 -0.84 -2.15 -15.85
CA VAL A 94 -2.16 -1.69 -16.28
C VAL A 94 -2.24 -1.81 -17.80
N LEU A 95 -3.20 -2.58 -18.29
CA LEU A 95 -3.44 -2.75 -19.71
C LEU A 95 -4.64 -1.92 -20.14
N ASP A 96 -4.44 -1.01 -21.08
CA ASP A 96 -5.51 -0.34 -21.81
C ASP A 96 -6.08 -1.31 -22.84
N ARG A 97 -7.35 -1.69 -22.67
CA ARG A 97 -8.06 -2.65 -23.52
C ARG A 97 -9.03 -1.99 -24.48
N SER A 98 -9.53 -0.82 -24.13
CA SER A 98 -10.52 -0.06 -24.90
C SER A 98 -9.92 1.03 -25.79
N ALA A 99 -8.58 1.14 -25.87
CA ALA A 99 -7.87 2.20 -26.59
C ALA A 99 -8.16 3.61 -26.03
N HIS A 100 -8.32 3.68 -24.71
CA HIS A 100 -8.52 4.91 -23.94
C HIS A 100 -7.36 5.09 -22.96
N PRO A 101 -6.19 5.55 -23.44
CA PRO A 101 -4.98 5.65 -22.63
C PRO A 101 -5.16 6.53 -21.39
N GLU A 102 -6.03 7.54 -21.46
CA GLU A 102 -6.41 8.39 -20.34
C GLU A 102 -7.06 7.60 -19.19
N TRP A 103 -7.85 6.57 -19.47
CA TRP A 103 -8.49 5.74 -18.44
C TRP A 103 -7.48 4.83 -17.74
N ALA A 104 -6.56 4.24 -18.51
CA ALA A 104 -5.47 3.46 -17.94
C ALA A 104 -4.50 4.32 -17.12
N ALA A 105 -4.29 5.59 -17.50
CA ALA A 105 -3.51 6.54 -16.73
C ALA A 105 -4.15 6.84 -15.36
N LEU A 106 -5.48 7.03 -15.29
CA LEU A 106 -6.18 7.23 -14.01
C LEU A 106 -6.01 6.01 -13.08
N VAL A 107 -6.08 4.79 -13.62
CA VAL A 107 -5.85 3.57 -12.84
C VAL A 107 -4.40 3.48 -12.37
N SER A 108 -3.44 3.83 -13.23
CA SER A 108 -2.03 3.90 -12.87
C SER A 108 -1.77 4.89 -11.73
N GLU A 109 -2.32 6.11 -11.82
CA GLU A 109 -2.22 7.15 -10.79
C GLU A 109 -2.79 6.65 -9.46
N ALA A 110 -3.98 6.05 -9.48
CA ALA A 110 -4.59 5.48 -8.28
C ALA A 110 -3.69 4.42 -7.62
N LEU A 111 -3.00 3.60 -8.42
CA LEU A 111 -2.08 2.55 -7.93
C LEU A 111 -0.64 3.05 -7.69
N GLY A 112 -0.44 4.37 -7.60
CA GLY A 112 0.86 4.97 -7.29
C GLY A 112 1.86 4.94 -8.43
N GLY A 113 1.39 5.05 -9.68
CA GLY A 113 2.22 5.12 -10.89
C GLY A 113 2.58 3.75 -11.48
N ALA A 114 1.62 2.82 -11.52
CA ALA A 114 1.83 1.52 -12.15
C ALA A 114 2.16 1.65 -13.65
N ARG A 115 2.95 0.72 -14.19
CA ARG A 115 3.30 0.73 -15.63
C ARG A 115 2.02 0.57 -16.46
N VAL A 116 1.91 1.34 -17.55
CA VAL A 116 0.77 1.27 -18.49
C VAL A 116 1.25 0.72 -19.82
N GLU A 117 0.48 -0.20 -20.41
CA GLU A 117 0.67 -0.67 -21.78
C GLU A 117 -0.65 -0.70 -22.53
N SER A 118 -0.66 -0.24 -23.78
CA SER A 118 -1.84 -0.38 -24.64
C SER A 118 -1.84 -1.77 -25.27
N ARG A 119 -2.90 -2.55 -24.99
CA ARG A 119 -3.15 -3.88 -25.57
C ARG A 119 -4.63 -4.03 -25.88
N PRO A 120 -5.13 -3.34 -26.93
CA PRO A 120 -6.55 -3.34 -27.26
C PRO A 120 -7.11 -4.75 -27.44
N ASP A 121 -8.24 -5.03 -26.79
CA ASP A 121 -8.90 -6.33 -26.82
C ASP A 121 -10.39 -6.17 -26.51
N SER A 122 -11.17 -5.88 -27.56
CA SER A 122 -12.61 -5.62 -27.45
C SER A 122 -13.42 -6.84 -27.00
N SER A 123 -12.85 -8.04 -27.09
CA SER A 123 -13.52 -9.29 -26.66
C SER A 123 -13.65 -9.41 -25.14
N ARG A 124 -12.88 -8.62 -24.38
CA ARG A 124 -12.84 -8.68 -22.91
C ARG A 124 -13.96 -7.90 -22.23
N TYR A 125 -14.65 -7.00 -22.94
CA TYR A 125 -15.73 -6.14 -22.40
C TYR A 125 -15.35 -5.32 -21.16
N VAL A 126 -14.05 -5.04 -20.99
CA VAL A 126 -13.51 -4.16 -19.95
C VAL A 126 -12.64 -3.11 -20.61
N ASP A 127 -12.54 -1.97 -19.96
CA ASP A 127 -11.75 -0.84 -20.45
C ASP A 127 -10.28 -1.01 -20.06
N VAL A 128 -10.05 -1.48 -18.84
CA VAL A 128 -8.72 -1.63 -18.25
C VAL A 128 -8.58 -2.99 -17.57
N THR A 129 -7.45 -3.64 -17.78
CA THR A 129 -7.04 -4.82 -17.00
C THR A 129 -5.86 -4.47 -16.10
N VAL A 130 -5.99 -4.68 -14.79
CA VAL A 130 -4.89 -4.54 -13.83
C VAL A 130 -4.30 -5.92 -13.54
N LEU A 131 -3.07 -6.16 -13.97
CA LEU A 131 -2.28 -7.31 -13.58
C LEU A 131 -1.48 -6.94 -12.32
N VAL A 132 -1.93 -7.44 -11.16
CA VAL A 132 -1.29 -7.14 -9.88
C VAL A 132 -0.05 -8.00 -9.71
N GLY A 133 1.11 -7.35 -9.66
CA GLY A 133 2.41 -7.99 -9.44
C GLY A 133 2.81 -8.05 -7.97
N ARG A 134 4.04 -8.50 -7.70
CA ARG A 134 4.61 -8.56 -6.34
C ARG A 134 4.66 -7.19 -5.67
N VAL A 135 4.91 -6.14 -6.45
CA VAL A 135 4.88 -4.75 -5.99
C VAL A 135 3.57 -4.10 -6.43
N VAL A 136 2.71 -3.82 -5.47
CA VAL A 136 1.52 -2.98 -5.64
C VAL A 136 1.49 -1.92 -4.54
N ARG A 137 1.27 -0.67 -4.94
CA ARG A 137 1.16 0.45 -4.02
C ARG A 137 -0.32 0.81 -3.92
N THR A 138 -0.97 0.30 -2.89
CA THR A 138 -2.26 0.81 -2.43
C THR A 138 -2.05 1.43 -1.05
N PRO A 139 -2.71 2.54 -0.71
CA PRO A 139 -2.83 2.99 0.66
C PRO A 139 -3.24 1.82 1.58
N PRO A 140 -2.67 1.73 2.80
CA PRO A 140 -3.10 0.72 3.76
C PRO A 140 -4.60 0.90 4.02
N GLU A 141 -5.33 -0.21 3.94
CA GLU A 141 -6.78 -0.28 4.12
C GLU A 141 -7.16 0.41 5.45
N ALA A 142 -8.09 1.36 5.41
CA ALA A 142 -8.78 1.77 6.63
C ALA A 142 -9.61 0.55 7.06
N PHE A 143 -9.32 0.01 8.24
CA PHE A 143 -10.12 -1.06 8.83
C PHE A 143 -11.59 -0.63 8.83
N TYR A 144 -12.41 -1.25 7.99
CA TYR A 144 -13.86 -1.17 8.10
C TYR A 144 -14.31 -2.36 8.97
N PRO A 145 -14.79 -2.12 10.21
CA PRO A 145 -15.26 -3.16 11.12
C PRO A 145 -16.55 -3.84 10.63
#